data_AF-A0A957KSF1-F1
#
_entry.id   AF-A0A957KSF1-F1
#
_cell.length_a   1.000
_cell.length_b   1.000
_cell.length_c   1.000
_cell.angle_alpha   90.00
_cell.angle_beta   90.00
_cell.angle_gamma   90.00
#
_symmetry.space_group_name_H-M   'P 1'
#
loop_
_entity.id
_entity.type
_entity.pdbx_description
1 polymer ?
#
loop_
_entity_poly.entity_id
_entity_poly.type
_entity_poly.pdbx_seq_one_letter_code
_entity_poly.pdbx_strand_id
1 'polypeptide(L)'
;YLMQDIMSDDVARAPAFGANTALTLPDRRVAAKTGTTNGFKDNWTMGYTPQLTVGVWVGNTDNESMQNVTGLSGAAPIWNAVMRKYHEGLPAQWYDAPPGIVQRVVCQPSGLLPTDQCQEQRAETFVAGTEPTISDNVWQEFEIDRETGLLAGPATPPERIEKRVYEILPQEASDWVRDNGIPQPPTETASLRLEDFDPDSAIISPTLGSYIAGQIEFIGNARGGPYRLEIGQGLEPAEWSQIGPEHGEEIQNGVLERLDTTQLPEGLYTVRLTVNRGDGPKQAAIPVTIDNTPPTVIITEPKPDQLFVMEDDEQININVLANDNLAIGRVEYLIDNSAFVTSTVAPYNERWEIEMRDLNSAAGGTPWPAFESDDPEVQPGTVATFPDGFQAIVTNGGVYFEGHVIKVIGYDAAGNRAESDEVRVYVRHKKK
;
A
#
# COMPACT_ATOMS: atom_id res chain seq x y z
N TYR A 1 -6.03 -32.99 28.83
CA TYR A 1 -6.99 -31.94 29.17
C TYR A 1 -7.65 -31.27 27.96
N LEU A 2 -6.93 -30.63 27.03
CA LEU A 2 -7.60 -30.00 25.86
C LEU A 2 -8.31 -31.02 24.95
N MET A 3 -7.64 -32.12 24.59
CA MET A 3 -8.25 -33.15 23.71
C MET A 3 -9.54 -33.76 24.27
N GLN A 4 -9.55 -34.11 25.56
CA GLN A 4 -10.75 -34.61 26.24
C GLN A 4 -11.84 -33.52 26.34
N ASP A 5 -11.46 -32.25 26.44
CA ASP A 5 -12.38 -31.12 26.52
C ASP A 5 -13.16 -31.04 25.20
N ILE A 6 -12.43 -30.93 24.09
CA ILE A 6 -12.92 -30.97 22.71
C ILE A 6 -13.79 -32.22 22.47
N MET A 7 -13.31 -33.41 22.83
CA MET A 7 -14.03 -34.67 22.57
C MET A 7 -15.29 -34.86 23.44
N SER A 8 -15.44 -34.07 24.49
CA SER A 8 -16.59 -34.13 25.41
C SER A 8 -17.64 -33.05 25.17
N ASP A 9 -17.33 -32.08 24.33
CA ASP A 9 -18.22 -30.96 24.02
C ASP A 9 -19.40 -31.43 23.15
N ASP A 10 -20.60 -31.43 23.71
CA ASP A 10 -21.83 -31.76 23.00
C ASP A 10 -22.31 -30.60 22.12
N VAL A 11 -22.10 -29.35 22.56
CA VAL A 11 -22.50 -28.15 21.83
C VAL A 11 -21.73 -28.06 20.52
N ALA A 12 -20.41 -28.28 20.56
CA ALA A 12 -19.57 -28.30 19.36
C ALA A 12 -19.94 -29.42 18.37
N ARG A 13 -20.51 -30.54 18.86
CA ARG A 13 -20.91 -31.68 18.04
C ARG A 13 -22.34 -31.57 17.52
N ALA A 14 -23.19 -30.78 18.17
CA ALA A 14 -24.62 -30.69 17.90
C ALA A 14 -24.98 -30.30 16.46
N PRO A 15 -24.28 -29.36 15.78
CA PRO A 15 -24.58 -29.04 14.38
C PRO A 15 -24.47 -30.24 13.43
N ALA A 16 -23.58 -31.20 13.73
CA ALA A 16 -23.36 -32.38 12.90
C ALA A 16 -24.22 -33.58 13.30
N PHE A 17 -24.47 -33.77 14.61
CA PHE A 17 -25.04 -35.01 15.14
C PHE A 17 -26.36 -34.81 15.91
N GLY A 18 -26.76 -33.57 16.19
CA GLY A 18 -27.74 -33.24 17.21
C GLY A 18 -27.15 -33.24 18.62
N ALA A 19 -27.87 -32.66 19.57
CA ALA A 19 -27.49 -32.63 20.98
C ALA A 19 -27.94 -33.90 21.72
N ASN A 20 -27.27 -34.24 22.82
CA ASN A 20 -27.62 -35.35 23.72
C ASN A 20 -27.73 -36.71 23.01
N THR A 21 -26.81 -36.98 22.07
CA THR A 21 -26.79 -38.21 21.28
C THR A 21 -26.20 -39.39 22.07
N ALA A 22 -26.10 -40.56 21.43
CA ALA A 22 -25.43 -41.74 21.98
C ALA A 22 -23.93 -41.51 22.33
N LEU A 23 -23.35 -40.36 21.97
CA LEU A 23 -21.99 -39.96 22.34
C LEU A 23 -21.92 -39.22 23.69
N THR A 24 -23.05 -39.05 24.37
CA THR A 24 -23.16 -38.40 25.68
C THR A 24 -23.61 -39.39 26.76
N LEU A 25 -23.29 -39.10 28.02
CA LEU A 25 -23.84 -39.79 29.18
C LEU A 25 -24.63 -38.77 30.03
N PRO A 26 -25.81 -39.14 30.55
CA PRO A 26 -26.70 -38.18 31.21
C PRO A 26 -26.20 -37.70 32.58
N ASP A 27 -25.35 -38.47 33.25
CA ASP A 27 -24.94 -38.25 34.64
C ASP A 27 -23.47 -37.83 34.80
N ARG A 28 -22.71 -37.76 33.69
CA ARG A 28 -21.27 -37.47 33.73
C ARG A 28 -20.74 -36.98 32.40
N ARG A 29 -19.61 -36.28 32.48
CA ARG A 29 -18.81 -35.90 31.32
C ARG A 29 -18.12 -37.14 30.72
N VAL A 30 -18.06 -37.20 29.39
CA VAL A 30 -17.42 -38.30 28.65
C VAL A 30 -16.80 -37.75 27.37
N ALA A 31 -15.60 -38.21 27.02
CA ALA A 31 -14.99 -37.91 25.73
C ALA A 31 -15.35 -39.02 24.75
N ALA A 32 -15.86 -38.68 23.56
CA ALA A 32 -16.23 -39.67 22.55
C ALA A 32 -16.02 -39.17 21.13
N LYS A 33 -15.61 -40.07 20.25
CA LYS A 33 -15.42 -39.81 18.82
C LYS A 33 -15.90 -40.98 17.98
N THR A 34 -16.64 -40.64 16.93
CA THR A 34 -17.09 -41.58 15.88
C THR A 34 -16.05 -41.72 14.77
N GLY A 35 -16.05 -42.88 14.11
CA GLY A 35 -15.36 -43.12 12.84
C GLY A 35 -16.31 -43.81 11.87
N THR A 36 -16.22 -43.48 10.58
CA THR A 36 -17.00 -44.13 9.52
C THR A 36 -16.12 -44.16 8.28
N THR A 37 -15.90 -45.34 7.71
CA THR A 37 -15.12 -45.48 6.48
C THR A 37 -15.96 -45.12 5.26
N ASN A 38 -15.29 -44.77 4.16
CA ASN A 38 -15.95 -44.53 2.88
C ASN A 38 -16.78 -45.75 2.46
N GLY A 39 -17.99 -45.51 1.96
CA GLY A 39 -18.90 -46.57 1.56
C GLY A 39 -19.50 -47.39 2.72
N PHE A 40 -19.46 -46.87 3.96
CA PHE A 40 -20.14 -47.46 5.12
C PHE A 40 -19.75 -48.91 5.42
N LYS A 41 -18.48 -49.29 5.22
CA LYS A 41 -18.00 -50.66 5.48
C LYS A 41 -17.70 -50.92 6.95
N ASP A 42 -17.17 -49.90 7.61
CA ASP A 42 -16.82 -49.92 9.01
C ASP A 42 -17.37 -48.68 9.69
N ASN A 43 -17.86 -48.87 10.90
CA ASN A 43 -18.14 -47.77 11.77
C ASN A 43 -17.63 -48.05 13.19
N TRP A 44 -17.12 -46.99 13.81
CA TRP A 44 -16.43 -47.04 15.09
C TRP A 44 -17.01 -45.99 16.03
N THR A 45 -16.99 -46.31 17.33
CA THR A 45 -17.08 -45.31 18.40
C THR A 45 -16.03 -45.63 19.44
N MET A 46 -15.16 -44.66 19.69
CA MET A 46 -14.17 -44.70 20.75
C MET A 46 -14.52 -43.64 21.77
N GLY A 47 -14.48 -43.98 23.06
CA GLY A 47 -14.71 -42.99 24.10
C GLY A 47 -14.28 -43.46 25.47
N TYR A 48 -14.10 -42.50 26.36
CA TYR A 48 -13.50 -42.73 27.66
C TYR A 48 -13.96 -41.75 28.74
N THR A 49 -13.87 -42.22 29.98
CA THR A 49 -13.84 -41.46 31.24
C THR A 49 -12.50 -41.74 31.93
N PRO A 50 -12.14 -41.07 33.05
CA PRO A 50 -10.95 -41.43 33.82
C PRO A 50 -10.92 -42.90 34.29
N GLN A 51 -12.08 -43.57 34.35
CA GLN A 51 -12.24 -44.90 34.91
C GLN A 51 -12.28 -46.01 33.86
N LEU A 52 -12.66 -45.69 32.61
CA LEU A 52 -12.86 -46.70 31.56
C LEU A 52 -12.64 -46.11 30.16
N THR A 53 -11.99 -46.88 29.29
CA THR A 53 -11.92 -46.64 27.84
C THR A 53 -12.62 -47.78 27.10
N VAL A 54 -13.51 -47.45 26.17
CA VAL A 54 -14.23 -48.43 25.33
C VAL A 54 -14.09 -48.05 23.88
N GLY A 55 -13.77 -49.04 23.06
CA GLY A 55 -13.87 -48.99 21.61
C GLY A 55 -14.89 -49.99 21.10
N VAL A 56 -15.76 -49.56 20.21
CA VAL A 56 -16.73 -50.41 19.53
C VAL A 56 -16.54 -50.27 18.03
N TRP A 57 -16.46 -51.42 17.36
CA TRP A 57 -16.54 -51.53 15.91
C TRP A 57 -17.80 -52.28 15.53
N VAL A 58 -18.43 -51.84 14.45
CA VAL A 58 -19.50 -52.56 13.76
C VAL A 58 -19.17 -52.56 12.27
N GLY A 59 -19.27 -53.72 11.65
CA GLY A 59 -19.04 -53.93 10.23
C GLY A 59 -19.43 -55.34 9.81
N ASN A 60 -19.57 -55.56 8.50
CA ASN A 60 -19.75 -56.90 7.97
C ASN A 60 -18.41 -57.62 7.93
N THR A 61 -18.35 -58.87 8.40
CA THR A 61 -17.09 -59.64 8.49
C THR A 61 -16.47 -60.00 7.13
N ASP A 62 -17.23 -59.80 6.05
CA ASP A 62 -16.83 -60.01 4.65
C ASP A 62 -16.47 -58.70 3.92
N ASN A 63 -16.43 -57.56 4.63
CA ASN A 63 -16.11 -56.23 4.09
C ASN A 63 -17.16 -55.68 3.11
N GLU A 64 -18.37 -56.24 3.09
CA GLU A 64 -19.50 -55.65 2.38
C GLU A 64 -19.97 -54.35 3.06
N SER A 65 -20.47 -53.41 2.26
CA SER A 65 -21.03 -52.15 2.76
C SER A 65 -22.30 -52.39 3.59
N MET A 66 -22.39 -51.71 4.73
CA MET A 66 -23.64 -51.58 5.47
C MET A 66 -24.54 -50.54 4.81
N GLN A 67 -25.86 -50.63 5.03
CA GLN A 67 -26.83 -49.71 4.43
C GLN A 67 -26.99 -48.45 5.28
N ASN A 68 -26.30 -47.37 4.92
CA ASN A 68 -26.37 -46.05 5.58
C ASN A 68 -26.10 -46.06 7.10
N VAL A 69 -25.21 -46.95 7.57
CA VAL A 69 -24.84 -47.04 8.98
C VAL A 69 -23.57 -46.23 9.25
N THR A 70 -23.65 -45.27 10.16
CA THR A 70 -22.53 -44.42 10.58
C THR A 70 -22.01 -44.83 11.96
N GLY A 71 -20.91 -44.23 12.41
CA GLY A 71 -20.40 -44.43 13.77
C GLY A 71 -21.44 -44.03 14.82
N LEU A 72 -22.27 -43.03 14.51
CA LEU A 72 -23.32 -42.54 15.40
C LEU A 72 -24.53 -43.50 15.48
N SER A 73 -24.91 -44.14 14.37
CA SER A 73 -26.09 -45.02 14.33
C SER A 73 -25.78 -46.50 14.59
N GLY A 74 -24.55 -46.95 14.32
CA GLY A 74 -24.11 -48.34 14.52
C GLY A 74 -23.38 -48.58 15.84
N ALA A 75 -22.14 -48.12 15.94
CA ALA A 75 -21.26 -48.38 17.07
C ALA A 75 -21.62 -47.57 18.34
N ALA A 76 -22.07 -46.33 18.21
CA ALA A 76 -22.30 -45.44 19.36
C ALA A 76 -23.38 -45.95 20.34
N PRO A 77 -24.53 -46.51 19.90
CA PRO A 77 -25.52 -47.07 20.82
C PRO A 77 -24.97 -48.23 21.66
N ILE A 78 -24.17 -49.12 21.07
CA ILE A 78 -23.52 -50.23 21.77
C ILE A 78 -22.50 -49.66 22.77
N TRP A 79 -21.67 -48.72 22.34
CA TRP A 79 -20.70 -48.03 23.20
C TRP A 79 -21.41 -47.36 24.40
N ASN A 80 -22.52 -46.67 24.16
CA ASN A 80 -23.29 -45.98 25.19
C ASN A 80 -23.83 -46.96 26.23
N ALA A 81 -24.41 -48.07 25.78
CA ALA A 81 -24.95 -49.11 26.66
C ALA A 81 -23.84 -49.71 27.56
N VAL A 82 -22.67 -50.02 26.99
CA VAL A 82 -21.51 -50.53 27.75
C VAL A 82 -21.03 -49.51 28.77
N MET A 83 -20.84 -48.25 28.36
CA MET A 83 -20.39 -47.18 29.24
C MET A 83 -21.38 -46.93 30.37
N ARG A 84 -22.68 -46.83 30.09
CA ARG A 84 -23.72 -46.65 31.12
C ARG A 84 -23.71 -47.81 32.10
N LYS A 85 -23.66 -49.05 31.60
CA LYS A 85 -23.69 -50.24 32.45
C LYS A 85 -22.50 -50.32 33.39
N TYR A 86 -21.29 -50.04 32.90
CA TYR A 86 -20.08 -50.03 33.73
C TYR A 86 -20.15 -48.97 34.83
N HIS A 87 -20.70 -47.79 34.53
CA HIS A 87 -20.71 -46.65 35.43
C HIS A 87 -21.90 -46.64 36.42
N GLU A 88 -22.82 -47.60 36.36
CA GLU A 88 -23.94 -47.74 37.31
C GLU A 88 -23.42 -47.79 38.76
N GLY A 89 -23.84 -46.83 39.59
CA GLY A 89 -23.46 -46.74 41.00
C GLY A 89 -22.03 -46.21 41.26
N LEU A 90 -21.26 -45.88 40.22
CA LEU A 90 -19.94 -45.26 40.36
C LEU A 90 -20.05 -43.73 40.36
N PRO A 91 -19.23 -43.03 41.17
CA PRO A 91 -19.19 -41.57 41.14
C PRO A 91 -18.75 -41.05 39.76
N ALA A 92 -19.27 -39.90 39.36
CA ALA A 92 -18.79 -39.19 38.18
C ALA A 92 -17.40 -38.62 38.46
N GLN A 93 -16.44 -38.87 37.57
CA GLN A 93 -15.07 -38.36 37.66
C GLN A 93 -14.70 -37.64 36.37
N TRP A 94 -13.87 -36.60 36.49
CA TRP A 94 -13.24 -35.93 35.36
C TRP A 94 -11.82 -35.50 35.74
N TYR A 95 -11.01 -35.18 34.74
CA TYR A 95 -9.65 -34.73 35.01
C TYR A 95 -9.64 -33.25 35.39
N ASP A 96 -8.84 -32.90 36.39
CA ASP A 96 -8.54 -31.52 36.73
C ASP A 96 -7.73 -30.83 35.62
N ALA A 97 -7.86 -29.50 35.54
CA ALA A 97 -7.03 -28.70 34.65
C ALA A 97 -5.55 -28.77 35.13
N PRO A 98 -4.61 -29.21 34.29
CA PRO A 98 -3.20 -29.19 34.65
C PRO A 98 -2.68 -27.73 34.75
N PRO A 99 -1.56 -27.49 35.45
CA PRO A 99 -0.90 -26.19 35.44
C PRO A 99 -0.57 -25.72 34.03
N GLY A 100 -0.63 -24.41 33.79
CA GLY A 100 -0.34 -23.84 32.47
C GLY A 100 -1.52 -23.92 31.49
N ILE A 101 -2.74 -24.12 31.97
CA ILE A 101 -3.97 -23.95 31.19
C ILE A 101 -4.59 -22.59 31.54
N VAL A 102 -4.95 -21.81 30.52
CA VAL A 102 -5.58 -20.50 30.66
C VAL A 102 -6.86 -20.41 29.83
N GLN A 103 -7.76 -19.51 30.20
CA GLN A 103 -8.95 -19.19 29.41
C GLN A 103 -8.84 -17.78 28.83
N ARG A 104 -9.30 -17.62 27.60
CA ARG A 104 -9.48 -16.31 26.94
C ARG A 104 -10.82 -16.28 26.22
N VAL A 105 -11.41 -15.10 26.18
CA VAL A 105 -12.54 -14.84 25.29
C VAL A 105 -12.00 -14.63 23.88
N VAL A 106 -12.59 -15.31 22.91
CA VAL A 106 -12.24 -15.21 21.50
C VAL A 106 -13.47 -14.88 20.66
N CYS A 107 -13.26 -14.24 19.51
CA CYS A 107 -14.27 -14.09 18.49
C CYS A 107 -14.48 -15.43 17.77
N GLN A 108 -15.73 -15.90 17.64
CA GLN A 108 -16.01 -17.25 17.15
C GLN A 108 -15.51 -17.55 15.73
N PRO A 109 -15.69 -16.69 14.71
CA PRO A 109 -15.27 -17.04 13.36
C PRO A 109 -13.74 -17.00 13.18
N SER A 110 -13.02 -16.13 13.89
CA SER A 110 -11.57 -16.01 13.74
C SER A 110 -10.76 -16.82 14.75
N GLY A 111 -11.31 -17.09 15.93
CA GLY A 111 -10.57 -17.64 17.07
C GLY A 111 -9.58 -16.66 17.69
N LEU A 112 -9.61 -15.38 17.30
CA LEU A 112 -8.72 -14.31 17.75
C LEU A 112 -9.35 -13.49 18.88
N LEU A 113 -8.60 -12.52 19.44
CA LEU A 113 -9.14 -11.64 20.48
C LEU A 113 -10.28 -10.77 19.91
N PRO A 114 -11.45 -10.67 20.58
CA PRO A 114 -12.59 -9.94 20.04
C PRO A 114 -12.32 -8.43 19.92
N THR A 115 -12.83 -7.82 18.86
CA THR A 115 -12.98 -6.37 18.69
C THR A 115 -14.42 -5.95 19.01
N ASP A 116 -14.70 -4.65 19.00
CA ASP A 116 -16.07 -4.11 19.13
C ASP A 116 -17.00 -4.58 18.00
N GLN A 117 -16.44 -5.01 16.87
CA GLN A 117 -17.18 -5.51 15.71
C GLN A 117 -17.50 -7.01 15.79
N CYS A 118 -16.89 -7.73 16.73
CA CYS A 118 -17.10 -9.16 16.87
C CYS A 118 -18.52 -9.47 17.35
N GLN A 119 -19.32 -10.11 16.49
CA GLN A 119 -20.73 -10.39 16.75
C GLN A 119 -20.96 -11.53 17.74
N GLU A 120 -20.07 -12.53 17.74
CA GLU A 120 -20.19 -13.71 18.60
C GLU A 120 -18.87 -14.03 19.29
N GLN A 121 -18.92 -14.11 20.61
CA GLN A 121 -17.76 -14.38 21.45
C GLN A 121 -17.94 -15.68 22.23
N ARG A 122 -16.84 -16.37 22.55
CA ARG A 122 -16.87 -17.50 23.46
C ARG A 122 -15.60 -17.58 24.29
N ALA A 123 -15.70 -18.12 25.50
CA ALA A 123 -14.52 -18.49 26.27
C ALA A 123 -13.91 -19.77 25.70
N GLU A 124 -12.61 -19.77 25.44
CA GLU A 124 -11.85 -20.91 24.94
C GLU A 124 -10.63 -21.18 25.82
N THR A 125 -10.20 -22.44 25.85
CA THR A 125 -9.12 -22.92 26.71
C THR A 125 -7.83 -23.12 25.92
N PHE A 126 -6.73 -22.56 26.42
CA PHE A 126 -5.42 -22.58 25.79
C PHE A 126 -4.34 -23.15 26.70
N VAL A 127 -3.27 -23.65 26.10
CA VAL A 127 -1.98 -23.77 26.80
C VAL A 127 -1.43 -22.35 26.98
N ALA A 128 -0.96 -22.03 28.17
CA ALA A 128 -0.38 -20.72 28.47
C ALA A 128 0.75 -20.41 27.49
N GLY A 129 0.68 -19.24 26.86
CA GLY A 129 1.60 -18.80 25.82
C GLY A 129 1.19 -19.18 24.40
N THR A 130 0.06 -19.88 24.22
CA THR A 130 -0.51 -20.18 22.89
C THR A 130 -1.85 -19.48 22.65
N GLU A 131 -2.34 -18.70 23.61
CA GLU A 131 -3.54 -17.89 23.39
C GLU A 131 -3.33 -16.84 22.27
N PRO A 132 -4.39 -16.44 21.55
CA PRO A 132 -4.27 -15.41 20.53
C PRO A 132 -3.78 -14.10 21.15
N THR A 133 -2.85 -13.45 20.45
CA THR A 133 -2.30 -12.14 20.81
C THR A 133 -2.71 -11.03 19.85
N ILE A 134 -3.34 -11.41 18.73
CA ILE A 134 -3.85 -10.50 17.71
C ILE A 134 -5.36 -10.35 17.86
N SER A 135 -5.86 -9.17 17.50
CA SER A 135 -7.29 -8.88 17.46
C SER A 135 -7.94 -9.50 16.22
N ASP A 136 -9.26 -9.69 16.30
CA ASP A 136 -10.10 -10.18 15.22
C ASP A 136 -9.86 -9.38 13.93
N ASN A 137 -9.71 -10.13 12.85
CA ASN A 137 -9.51 -9.62 11.50
C ASN A 137 -10.56 -10.15 10.52
N VAL A 138 -11.57 -10.88 11.00
CA VAL A 138 -12.67 -11.37 10.17
C VAL A 138 -13.76 -10.31 10.08
N TRP A 139 -14.20 -9.71 11.19
CA TRP A 139 -15.17 -8.62 11.14
C TRP A 139 -14.46 -7.29 10.91
N GLN A 140 -14.60 -6.77 9.69
CA GLN A 140 -13.94 -5.53 9.27
C GLN A 140 -14.96 -4.46 8.91
N GLU A 141 -14.69 -3.23 9.34
CA GLU A 141 -15.52 -2.06 9.05
C GLU A 141 -15.01 -1.38 7.78
N PHE A 142 -15.94 -0.98 6.90
CA PHE A 142 -15.68 -0.22 5.69
C PHE A 142 -16.57 1.02 5.67
N GLU A 143 -16.02 2.13 5.17
CA GLU A 143 -16.77 3.34 4.91
C GLU A 143 -17.45 3.23 3.54
N ILE A 144 -18.78 3.29 3.54
CA ILE A 144 -19.64 3.10 2.37
C ILE A 144 -20.37 4.40 2.10
N ASP A 145 -20.39 4.82 0.83
CA ASP A 145 -21.28 5.87 0.37
C ASP A 145 -22.71 5.31 0.35
N ARG A 146 -23.56 5.76 1.28
CA ARG A 146 -24.91 5.19 1.47
C ARG A 146 -25.85 5.37 0.26
N GLU A 147 -25.57 6.31 -0.64
CA GLU A 147 -26.40 6.52 -1.83
C GLU A 147 -25.99 5.61 -2.98
N THR A 148 -24.69 5.36 -3.14
CA THR A 148 -24.18 4.53 -4.25
C THR A 148 -24.01 3.06 -3.86
N GLY A 149 -23.81 2.79 -2.57
CA GLY A 149 -23.44 1.47 -2.05
C GLY A 149 -21.99 1.06 -2.36
N LEU A 150 -21.17 1.99 -2.87
CA LEU A 150 -19.74 1.79 -3.16
C LEU A 150 -18.86 2.23 -1.98
N LEU A 151 -17.57 1.93 -2.01
CA LEU A 151 -16.63 2.44 -1.00
C LEU A 151 -16.65 3.98 -1.03
N ALA A 152 -16.68 4.61 0.14
CA ALA A 152 -16.52 6.05 0.23
C ALA A 152 -15.15 6.44 -0.36
N GLY A 153 -15.14 7.48 -1.20
CA GLY A 153 -13.92 8.02 -1.77
C GLY A 153 -13.50 9.31 -1.06
N PRO A 154 -12.30 9.85 -1.38
CA PRO A 154 -11.79 11.08 -0.76
C PRO A 154 -12.70 12.31 -0.86
N ALA A 155 -13.68 12.27 -1.78
CA ALA A 155 -14.62 13.35 -2.02
C ALA A 155 -16.08 12.98 -1.69
N THR A 156 -16.33 11.82 -1.09
CA THR A 156 -17.66 11.49 -0.57
C THR A 156 -17.99 12.43 0.59
N PRO A 157 -19.10 13.19 0.54
CA PRO A 157 -19.47 14.07 1.65
C PRO A 157 -19.64 13.30 2.96
N PRO A 158 -19.14 13.80 4.10
CA PRO A 158 -19.19 13.09 5.38
C PRO A 158 -20.59 12.64 5.79
N GLU A 159 -21.62 13.43 5.49
CA GLU A 159 -23.02 13.11 5.77
C GLU A 159 -23.57 11.91 5.00
N ARG A 160 -22.86 11.47 3.95
CA ARG A 160 -23.20 10.33 3.09
C ARG A 160 -22.37 9.08 3.44
N ILE A 161 -21.31 9.24 4.22
CA ILE A 161 -20.49 8.12 4.68
C ILE A 161 -21.23 7.38 5.78
N GLU A 162 -21.41 6.07 5.60
CA GLU A 162 -21.87 5.16 6.63
C GLU A 162 -20.87 4.04 6.86
N LYS A 163 -20.69 3.63 8.12
CA LYS A 163 -19.84 2.50 8.48
C LYS A 163 -20.63 1.21 8.34
N ARG A 164 -20.08 0.25 7.59
CA ARG A 164 -20.69 -1.07 7.41
C ARG A 164 -19.66 -2.16 7.69
N VAL A 165 -20.08 -3.15 8.47
CA VAL A 165 -19.23 -4.26 8.88
C VAL A 165 -19.46 -5.45 7.95
N TYR A 166 -18.37 -6.06 7.51
CA TYR A 166 -18.35 -7.22 6.62
C TYR A 166 -17.56 -8.38 7.25
N GLU A 167 -17.97 -9.61 6.93
CA GLU A 167 -17.24 -10.83 7.28
C GLU A 167 -16.21 -11.14 6.18
N ILE A 168 -14.95 -10.86 6.47
CA ILE A 168 -13.83 -11.02 5.55
C ILE A 168 -13.09 -12.32 5.90
N LEU A 169 -13.43 -13.38 5.17
CA LEU A 169 -12.79 -14.69 5.32
C LEU A 169 -11.54 -14.81 4.44
N PRO A 170 -10.61 -15.73 4.76
CA PRO A 170 -9.43 -16.00 3.94
C PRO A 170 -9.77 -16.35 2.49
N GLN A 171 -8.84 -16.08 1.57
CA GLN A 171 -9.06 -16.28 0.13
C GLN A 171 -9.46 -17.72 -0.21
N GLU A 172 -8.96 -18.71 0.52
CA GLU A 172 -9.30 -20.13 0.35
C GLU A 172 -10.80 -20.42 0.58
N ALA A 173 -11.51 -19.54 1.30
CA ALA A 173 -12.94 -19.64 1.56
C ALA A 173 -13.80 -18.86 0.55
N SER A 174 -13.21 -18.20 -0.46
CA SER A 174 -13.93 -17.34 -1.43
C SER A 174 -15.10 -18.05 -2.12
N ASP A 175 -14.92 -19.31 -2.51
CA ASP A 175 -15.99 -20.10 -3.14
C ASP A 175 -17.16 -20.33 -2.17
N TRP A 176 -16.85 -20.64 -0.91
CA TRP A 176 -17.85 -20.84 0.12
C TRP A 176 -18.59 -19.55 0.47
N VAL A 177 -17.88 -18.41 0.56
CA VAL A 177 -18.45 -17.07 0.75
C VAL A 177 -19.48 -16.77 -0.33
N ARG A 178 -19.11 -17.00 -1.60
CA ARG A 178 -20.00 -16.80 -2.75
C ARG A 178 -21.21 -17.74 -2.70
N ASP A 179 -20.99 -19.02 -2.45
CA ASP A 179 -22.04 -20.05 -2.49
C ASP A 179 -23.06 -19.89 -1.33
N ASN A 180 -22.65 -19.30 -0.21
CA ASN A 180 -23.53 -18.97 0.93
C ASN A 180 -24.07 -17.54 0.89
N GLY A 181 -23.72 -16.74 -0.13
CA GLY A 181 -24.22 -15.37 -0.27
C GLY A 181 -23.80 -14.44 0.86
N ILE A 182 -22.62 -14.64 1.44
CA ILE A 182 -22.10 -13.77 2.50
C ILE A 182 -21.79 -12.40 1.87
N PRO A 183 -22.37 -11.30 2.39
CA PRO A 183 -22.11 -9.97 1.85
C PRO A 183 -20.62 -9.65 1.86
N GLN A 184 -20.12 -9.11 0.75
CA GLN A 184 -18.73 -8.66 0.62
C GLN A 184 -18.71 -7.14 0.40
N PRO A 185 -17.65 -6.45 0.83
CA PRO A 185 -17.50 -5.04 0.56
C PRO A 185 -17.44 -4.80 -0.95
N PRO A 186 -17.96 -3.65 -1.43
CA PRO A 186 -17.75 -3.25 -2.82
C PRO A 186 -16.25 -3.08 -3.08
N THR A 187 -15.83 -3.37 -4.31
CA THR A 187 -14.43 -3.20 -4.74
C THR A 187 -14.18 -1.86 -5.42
N GLU A 188 -15.25 -1.18 -5.83
CA GLU A 188 -15.21 0.12 -6.49
C GLU A 188 -15.44 1.24 -5.47
N THR A 189 -14.74 2.35 -5.69
CA THR A 189 -14.91 3.59 -4.93
C THR A 189 -15.92 4.50 -5.62
N ALA A 190 -16.75 5.20 -4.85
CA ALA A 190 -17.70 6.17 -5.37
C ALA A 190 -16.98 7.25 -6.19
N SER A 191 -17.37 7.37 -7.47
CA SER A 191 -16.87 8.43 -8.34
C SER A 191 -17.41 9.80 -7.92
N LEU A 192 -16.55 10.81 -8.04
CA LEU A 192 -16.91 12.22 -7.91
C LEU A 192 -18.14 12.57 -8.77
N ARG A 193 -19.22 13.04 -8.14
CA ARG A 193 -20.33 13.68 -8.86
C ARG A 193 -20.15 15.20 -8.85
N LEU A 194 -20.40 15.83 -9.99
CA LEU A 194 -20.42 17.30 -10.10
C LEU A 194 -21.41 17.95 -9.13
N GLU A 195 -22.46 17.23 -8.76
CA GLU A 195 -23.52 17.66 -7.82
C GLU A 195 -23.05 17.65 -6.36
N ASP A 196 -22.03 16.85 -6.04
CA ASP A 196 -21.41 16.78 -4.71
C ASP A 196 -20.39 17.92 -4.51
N PHE A 197 -20.07 18.67 -5.57
CA PHE A 197 -19.15 19.78 -5.53
C PHE A 197 -19.89 21.05 -5.08
N ASP A 198 -19.59 21.53 -3.88
CA ASP A 198 -20.06 22.82 -3.40
C ASP A 198 -19.13 23.92 -3.93
N PRO A 199 -19.54 24.71 -4.94
CA PRO A 199 -18.66 25.71 -5.54
C PRO A 199 -18.32 26.84 -4.55
N ASP A 200 -19.09 27.00 -3.48
CA ASP A 200 -18.87 28.02 -2.45
C ASP A 200 -17.98 27.51 -1.30
N SER A 201 -17.59 26.23 -1.30
CA SER A 201 -16.67 25.59 -0.34
C SER A 201 -15.78 24.60 -1.09
N ALA A 202 -14.70 25.08 -1.68
CA ALA A 202 -13.85 24.26 -2.55
C ALA A 202 -12.36 24.62 -2.39
N ILE A 203 -11.50 23.61 -2.47
CA ILE A 203 -10.06 23.79 -2.66
C ILE A 203 -9.79 23.61 -4.16
N ILE A 204 -9.22 24.65 -4.79
CA ILE A 204 -8.98 24.72 -6.24
C ILE A 204 -7.50 24.40 -6.56
N SER A 205 -6.58 24.88 -5.72
CA SER A 205 -5.15 24.61 -5.83
C SER A 205 -4.57 24.34 -4.44
N PRO A 206 -3.68 23.35 -4.26
CA PRO A 206 -3.29 22.31 -5.22
C PRO A 206 -4.49 21.49 -5.72
N THR A 207 -4.34 20.81 -6.86
CA THR A 207 -5.38 19.92 -7.38
C THR A 207 -5.37 18.57 -6.67
N LEU A 208 -6.43 17.79 -6.86
CA LEU A 208 -6.53 16.45 -6.29
C LEU A 208 -5.35 15.56 -6.73
N GLY A 209 -4.64 15.00 -5.75
CA GLY A 209 -3.49 14.12 -5.97
C GLY A 209 -2.18 14.84 -6.31
N SER A 210 -2.13 16.17 -6.19
CA SER A 210 -0.90 16.93 -6.43
C SER A 210 0.22 16.58 -5.44
N TYR A 211 1.45 16.62 -5.94
CA TYR A 211 2.65 16.62 -5.11
C TYR A 211 2.96 18.07 -4.70
N ILE A 212 3.35 18.28 -3.44
CA ILE A 212 3.60 19.60 -2.87
C ILE A 212 4.90 19.62 -2.05
N ALA A 213 5.60 20.75 -2.09
CA ALA A 213 6.88 20.95 -1.42
C ALA A 213 7.06 22.39 -0.94
N GLY A 214 7.88 22.58 0.09
CA GLY A 214 8.23 23.89 0.62
C GLY A 214 7.04 24.72 1.11
N GLN A 215 6.98 25.97 0.69
CA GLN A 215 5.87 26.88 1.04
C GLN A 215 4.82 26.87 -0.06
N ILE A 216 3.60 26.47 0.29
CA ILE A 216 2.48 26.38 -0.65
C ILE A 216 1.31 27.23 -0.18
N GLU A 217 0.50 27.68 -1.14
CA GLU A 217 -0.76 28.37 -0.90
C GLU A 217 -1.91 27.45 -1.30
N PHE A 218 -2.86 27.25 -0.39
CA PHE A 218 -4.14 26.66 -0.73
C PHE A 218 -5.04 27.77 -1.27
N ILE A 219 -5.51 27.64 -2.51
CA ILE A 219 -6.39 28.60 -3.17
C ILE A 219 -7.76 27.95 -3.34
N GLY A 220 -8.83 28.69 -3.07
CA GLY A 220 -10.18 28.15 -3.19
C GLY A 220 -11.29 29.15 -2.90
N ASN A 221 -12.46 28.60 -2.55
CA ASN A 221 -13.67 29.33 -2.17
C ASN A 221 -14.07 28.92 -0.76
N ALA A 222 -14.40 29.90 0.09
CA ALA A 222 -14.99 29.70 1.39
C ALA A 222 -16.03 30.82 1.63
N ARG A 223 -17.30 30.52 1.40
CA ARG A 223 -18.42 31.49 1.50
C ARG A 223 -19.53 30.99 2.41
N GLY A 224 -20.28 31.90 2.99
CA GLY A 224 -21.47 31.60 3.82
C GLY A 224 -21.18 31.42 5.32
N GLY A 225 -19.93 31.58 5.76
CA GLY A 225 -19.55 31.49 7.18
C GLY A 225 -18.03 31.41 7.40
N PRO A 226 -17.57 31.42 8.67
CA PRO A 226 -16.17 31.28 9.01
C PRO A 226 -15.63 29.91 8.59
N TYR A 227 -14.34 29.85 8.27
CA TYR A 227 -13.70 28.65 7.74
C TYR A 227 -12.35 28.35 8.37
N ARG A 228 -11.94 27.08 8.28
CA ARG A 228 -10.59 26.63 8.65
C ARG A 228 -10.08 25.58 7.68
N LEU A 229 -8.75 25.49 7.56
CA LEU A 229 -8.08 24.38 6.89
C LEU A 229 -7.43 23.45 7.91
N GLU A 230 -7.48 22.17 7.63
CA GLU A 230 -6.87 21.11 8.44
C GLU A 230 -6.12 20.15 7.52
N ILE A 231 -5.06 19.52 8.04
CA ILE A 231 -4.30 18.48 7.35
C ILE A 231 -4.13 17.27 8.25
N GLY A 232 -4.24 16.08 7.67
CA GLY A 232 -4.03 14.82 8.36
C GLY A 232 -3.33 13.80 7.46
N GLN A 233 -2.57 12.90 8.07
CA GLN A 233 -1.77 11.91 7.34
C GLN A 233 -2.67 10.77 6.80
N GLY A 234 -2.46 10.37 5.55
CA GLY A 234 -3.23 9.35 4.84
C GLY A 234 -4.46 9.88 4.08
N LEU A 235 -5.17 8.97 3.41
CA LEU A 235 -6.44 9.28 2.73
C LEU A 235 -7.61 9.47 3.71
N GLU A 236 -7.55 8.79 4.85
CA GLU A 236 -8.54 8.84 5.93
C GLU A 236 -7.85 9.12 7.28
N PRO A 237 -7.49 10.38 7.55
CA PRO A 237 -6.74 10.71 8.76
C PRO A 237 -7.57 10.51 10.03
N ALA A 238 -7.03 9.72 10.97
CA ALA A 238 -7.58 9.58 12.31
C ALA A 238 -7.40 10.85 13.15
N GLU A 239 -6.34 11.62 12.88
CA GLU A 239 -6.01 12.87 13.57
C GLU A 239 -5.84 14.01 12.55
N TRP A 240 -6.30 15.20 12.94
CA TRP A 240 -6.27 16.41 12.12
C TRP A 240 -5.52 17.51 12.84
N SER A 241 -4.64 18.19 12.12
CA SER A 241 -3.93 19.38 12.56
C SER A 241 -4.45 20.59 11.80
N GLN A 242 -4.86 21.65 12.50
CA GLN A 242 -5.29 22.88 11.85
C GLN A 242 -4.10 23.60 11.21
N ILE A 243 -4.28 24.06 9.98
CA ILE A 243 -3.34 24.94 9.28
C ILE A 243 -3.80 26.38 9.55
N GLY A 244 -2.94 27.17 10.22
CA GLY A 244 -3.24 28.57 10.52
C GLY A 244 -4.42 28.76 11.50
N PRO A 245 -4.93 29.99 11.64
CA PRO A 245 -6.10 30.29 12.48
C PRO A 245 -7.43 29.96 11.76
N GLU A 246 -8.54 30.08 12.50
CA GLU A 246 -9.87 30.15 11.86
C GLU A 246 -10.07 31.56 11.28
N HIS A 247 -10.62 31.62 10.07
CA HIS A 247 -10.84 32.85 9.30
C HIS A 247 -12.33 33.19 9.28
N GLY A 248 -12.65 34.48 9.36
CA GLY A 248 -14.04 34.97 9.43
C GLY A 248 -14.54 35.62 8.14
N GLU A 249 -13.61 35.92 7.24
CA GLU A 249 -13.85 36.51 5.93
C GLU A 249 -14.34 35.47 4.92
N GLU A 250 -15.05 35.94 3.89
CA GLU A 250 -15.38 35.11 2.74
C GLU A 250 -14.30 35.24 1.67
N ILE A 251 -13.86 34.10 1.13
CA ILE A 251 -12.88 34.03 0.06
C ILE A 251 -13.54 33.46 -1.19
N GLN A 252 -13.23 34.06 -2.34
CA GLN A 252 -13.60 33.55 -3.65
C GLN A 252 -12.37 33.58 -4.57
N ASN A 253 -11.97 32.41 -5.05
CA ASN A 253 -10.80 32.17 -5.89
C ASN A 253 -9.55 32.88 -5.35
N GLY A 254 -9.34 32.76 -4.04
CA GLY A 254 -8.27 33.43 -3.31
C GLY A 254 -7.54 32.47 -2.37
N VAL A 255 -6.47 32.97 -1.75
CA VAL A 255 -5.68 32.19 -0.79
C VAL A 255 -6.52 31.93 0.45
N LEU A 256 -6.76 30.66 0.73
CA LEU A 256 -7.42 30.17 1.94
C LEU A 256 -6.44 30.12 3.11
N GLU A 257 -5.24 29.57 2.88
CA GLU A 257 -4.17 29.47 3.88
C GLU A 257 -2.81 29.14 3.22
N ARG A 258 -1.72 29.36 3.95
CA ARG A 258 -0.36 28.95 3.58
C ARG A 258 0.14 27.82 4.49
N LEU A 259 0.86 26.87 3.92
CA LEU A 259 1.50 25.79 4.66
C LEU A 259 2.97 25.69 4.29
N ASP A 260 3.82 25.52 5.31
CA ASP A 260 5.21 25.13 5.15
C ASP A 260 5.33 23.62 5.36
N THR A 261 5.47 22.86 4.27
CA THR A 261 5.52 21.40 4.30
C THR A 261 6.85 20.86 4.81
N THR A 262 7.87 21.71 4.97
CA THR A 262 9.20 21.27 5.47
C THR A 262 9.17 20.83 6.93
N GLN A 263 8.11 21.20 7.67
CA GLN A 263 7.90 20.82 9.07
C GLN A 263 7.07 19.54 9.23
N LEU A 264 6.64 18.93 8.12
CA LEU A 264 5.82 17.72 8.11
C LEU A 264 6.63 16.54 7.55
N PRO A 265 6.41 15.31 8.07
CA PRO A 265 6.94 14.11 7.42
C PRO A 265 6.45 13.99 5.98
N GLU A 266 7.29 13.47 5.09
CA GLU A 266 6.91 13.19 3.70
C GLU A 266 5.87 12.05 3.62
N GLY A 267 5.11 12.05 2.52
CA GLY A 267 4.12 11.01 2.22
C GLY A 267 2.72 11.57 1.92
N LEU A 268 1.73 10.68 1.97
CA LEU A 268 0.35 11.00 1.61
C LEU A 268 -0.38 11.71 2.76
N TYR A 269 -1.07 12.80 2.44
CA TYR A 269 -1.92 13.56 3.34
C TYR A 269 -3.26 13.87 2.70
N THR A 270 -4.25 14.18 3.53
CA THR A 270 -5.51 14.79 3.11
C THR A 270 -5.62 16.18 3.74
N VAL A 271 -5.93 17.18 2.91
CA VAL A 271 -6.22 18.55 3.34
C VAL A 271 -7.72 18.76 3.28
N ARG A 272 -8.30 19.28 4.36
CA ARG A 272 -9.74 19.52 4.50
C ARG A 272 -10.02 20.98 4.78
N LEU A 273 -10.87 21.59 3.97
CA LEU A 273 -11.54 22.85 4.24
C LEU A 273 -12.86 22.56 4.95
N THR A 274 -13.14 23.27 6.05
CA THR A 274 -14.46 23.30 6.68
C THR A 274 -14.99 24.72 6.71
N VAL A 275 -16.18 24.96 6.16
CA VAL A 275 -16.89 26.25 6.19
C VAL A 275 -18.15 26.10 7.05
N ASN A 276 -18.23 26.83 8.17
CA ASN A 276 -19.34 26.74 9.12
C ASN A 276 -20.49 27.67 8.69
N ARG A 277 -21.42 27.15 7.88
CA ARG A 277 -22.55 27.94 7.37
C ARG A 277 -23.79 27.84 8.26
N GLY A 278 -24.76 28.72 8.02
CA GLY A 278 -26.03 28.74 8.76
C GLY A 278 -26.90 27.49 8.57
N ASP A 279 -26.71 26.75 7.49
CA ASP A 279 -27.37 25.47 7.17
C ASP A 279 -26.55 24.23 7.61
N GLY A 280 -25.39 24.44 8.24
CA GLY A 280 -24.48 23.39 8.72
C GLY A 280 -23.07 23.54 8.13
N PRO A 281 -22.07 22.84 8.71
CA PRO A 281 -20.72 22.84 8.17
C PRO A 281 -20.67 22.17 6.80
N LYS A 282 -19.96 22.80 5.85
CA LYS A 282 -19.64 22.23 4.53
C LYS A 282 -18.17 21.91 4.47
N GLN A 283 -17.82 20.76 3.91
CA GLN A 283 -16.46 20.28 3.83
C GLN A 283 -16.05 19.97 2.40
N ALA A 284 -14.81 20.30 2.07
CA ALA A 284 -14.13 19.85 0.87
C ALA A 284 -12.75 19.31 1.25
N ALA A 285 -12.38 18.17 0.69
CA ALA A 285 -11.10 17.53 0.98
C ALA A 285 -10.36 17.17 -0.31
N ILE A 286 -9.04 17.30 -0.29
CA ILE A 286 -8.15 16.86 -1.37
C ILE A 286 -6.99 16.04 -0.80
N PRO A 287 -6.67 14.87 -1.38
CA PRO A 287 -5.42 14.20 -1.12
C PRO A 287 -4.26 14.93 -1.81
N VAL A 288 -3.13 15.05 -1.12
CA VAL A 288 -1.86 15.60 -1.61
C VAL A 288 -0.69 14.76 -1.11
N THR A 289 0.40 14.71 -1.86
CA THR A 289 1.63 14.02 -1.43
C THR A 289 2.69 15.07 -1.10
N ILE A 290 3.15 15.09 0.15
CA ILE A 290 4.26 15.95 0.57
C ILE A 290 5.57 15.28 0.18
N ASP A 291 6.38 16.01 -0.58
CA ASP A 291 7.71 15.59 -1.02
C ASP A 291 8.66 16.79 -0.99
N ASN A 292 9.56 16.84 -0.02
CA ASN A 292 10.52 17.94 0.12
C ASN A 292 11.93 17.52 -0.30
N THR A 293 12.11 16.29 -0.76
CA THR A 293 13.41 15.72 -1.11
C THR A 293 13.67 15.97 -2.59
N PRO A 294 14.72 16.71 -2.96
CA PRO A 294 15.05 16.90 -4.37
C PRO A 294 15.50 15.61 -5.05
N PRO A 295 15.30 15.49 -6.37
CA PRO A 295 15.75 14.34 -7.12
C PRO A 295 17.28 14.29 -7.21
N THR A 296 17.82 13.18 -7.69
CA THR A 296 19.23 13.04 -8.08
C THR A 296 19.32 12.93 -9.60
N VAL A 297 20.35 13.56 -10.20
CA VAL A 297 20.51 13.62 -11.67
C VAL A 297 21.97 13.46 -12.03
N ILE A 298 22.28 12.50 -12.88
CA ILE A 298 23.65 12.19 -13.30
C ILE A 298 23.68 11.98 -14.81
N ILE A 299 24.56 12.71 -15.49
CA ILE A 299 24.90 12.44 -16.90
C ILE A 299 25.82 11.22 -16.92
N THR A 300 25.38 10.17 -17.60
CA THR A 300 26.16 8.92 -17.75
C THR A 300 26.90 8.87 -19.08
N GLU A 301 26.36 9.50 -20.12
CA GLU A 301 27.04 9.77 -21.38
C GLU A 301 26.64 11.17 -21.86
N PRO A 302 27.55 11.91 -22.53
CA PRO A 302 28.94 11.55 -22.84
C PRO A 302 29.85 11.61 -21.61
N LYS A 303 31.10 11.13 -21.74
CA LYS A 303 32.14 11.30 -20.70
C LYS A 303 32.77 12.70 -20.78
N PRO A 304 33.30 13.23 -19.66
CA PRO A 304 34.11 14.43 -19.68
C PRO A 304 35.27 14.32 -20.67
N ASP A 305 35.54 15.42 -21.38
CA ASP A 305 36.59 15.56 -22.39
C ASP A 305 36.47 14.64 -23.61
N GLN A 306 35.29 14.03 -23.83
CA GLN A 306 35.06 13.22 -25.02
C GLN A 306 35.09 14.09 -26.30
N LEU A 307 35.79 13.59 -27.32
CA LEU A 307 35.94 14.24 -28.62
C LEU A 307 34.96 13.65 -29.64
N PHE A 308 34.31 14.52 -30.40
CA PHE A 308 33.45 14.20 -31.55
C PHE A 308 33.99 14.85 -32.82
N VAL A 309 33.84 14.17 -33.95
CA VAL A 309 34.26 14.68 -35.26
C VAL A 309 33.01 14.92 -36.10
N MET A 310 32.69 16.18 -36.40
CA MET A 310 31.40 16.58 -36.98
C MET A 310 30.99 15.79 -38.24
N GLU A 311 31.95 15.42 -39.11
CA GLU A 311 31.66 14.66 -40.33
C GLU A 311 31.51 13.15 -40.11
N ASP A 312 31.97 12.63 -38.96
CA ASP A 312 31.84 11.22 -38.59
C ASP A 312 30.70 11.01 -37.55
N ASP A 313 30.41 12.04 -36.74
CA ASP A 313 29.41 12.09 -35.68
C ASP A 313 28.39 13.21 -35.97
N GLU A 314 27.15 12.85 -36.34
CA GLU A 314 26.09 13.84 -36.59
C GLU A 314 25.49 14.39 -35.28
N GLN A 315 25.56 13.62 -34.19
CA GLN A 315 24.84 13.90 -32.94
C GLN A 315 25.59 13.37 -31.71
N ILE A 316 25.42 14.05 -30.57
CA ILE A 316 25.88 13.59 -29.26
C ILE A 316 24.69 12.98 -28.51
N ASN A 317 24.81 11.71 -28.12
CA ASN A 317 23.83 11.05 -27.24
C ASN A 317 24.08 11.49 -25.78
N ILE A 318 23.06 12.00 -25.12
CA ILE A 318 23.10 12.43 -23.72
C ILE A 318 22.18 11.51 -22.92
N ASN A 319 22.79 10.61 -22.16
CA ASN A 319 22.08 9.63 -21.34
C ASN A 319 22.11 10.07 -19.88
N VAL A 320 20.93 10.11 -19.26
CA VAL A 320 20.77 10.62 -17.90
C VAL A 320 20.13 9.56 -17.00
N LEU A 321 20.70 9.42 -15.79
CA LEU A 321 20.04 8.74 -14.69
C LEU A 321 19.45 9.80 -13.77
N ALA A 322 18.11 9.87 -13.72
CA ALA A 322 17.38 10.69 -12.78
C ALA A 322 16.54 9.80 -11.86
N ASN A 323 16.70 9.95 -10.55
CA ASN A 323 15.99 9.16 -9.54
C ASN A 323 15.45 10.04 -8.42
N ASP A 324 14.35 9.62 -7.83
CA ASP A 324 13.65 10.34 -6.77
C ASP A 324 13.04 9.34 -5.76
N ASN A 325 12.79 9.79 -4.52
CA ASN A 325 12.14 9.01 -3.46
C ASN A 325 10.66 8.71 -3.79
N LEU A 326 9.98 9.58 -4.53
CA LEU A 326 8.56 9.42 -4.86
C LEU A 326 8.28 9.46 -6.36
N ALA A 327 8.59 10.56 -7.05
CA ALA A 327 8.30 10.68 -8.48
C ALA A 327 9.14 11.77 -9.17
N ILE A 328 9.82 11.41 -10.27
CA ILE A 328 10.39 12.40 -11.20
C ILE A 328 9.26 13.08 -11.98
N GLY A 329 9.31 14.41 -12.07
CA GLY A 329 8.40 15.21 -12.89
C GLY A 329 8.94 15.43 -14.30
N ARG A 330 10.16 15.96 -14.43
CA ARG A 330 10.82 16.18 -15.73
C ARG A 330 12.33 16.34 -15.64
N VAL A 331 13.00 16.20 -16.78
CA VAL A 331 14.43 16.44 -16.97
C VAL A 331 14.62 17.45 -18.10
N GLU A 332 15.38 18.50 -17.86
CA GLU A 332 15.70 19.58 -18.80
C GLU A 332 17.18 19.50 -19.18
N TYR A 333 17.47 19.54 -20.47
CA TYR A 333 18.81 19.39 -21.01
C TYR A 333 19.29 20.71 -21.59
N LEU A 334 20.51 21.09 -21.22
CA LEU A 334 21.13 22.35 -21.60
C LEU A 334 22.45 22.10 -22.30
N ILE A 335 22.69 22.84 -23.38
CA ILE A 335 24.00 22.97 -24.04
C ILE A 335 24.39 24.45 -23.98
N ASP A 336 25.58 24.72 -23.47
CA ASP A 336 26.10 26.09 -23.30
C ASP A 336 25.05 26.99 -22.62
N ASN A 337 24.52 26.54 -21.47
CA ASN A 337 23.47 27.21 -20.69
C ASN A 337 22.14 27.50 -21.43
N SER A 338 21.94 26.98 -22.63
CA SER A 338 20.68 27.07 -23.36
C SER A 338 19.93 25.74 -23.31
N ALA A 339 18.71 25.75 -22.78
CA ALA A 339 17.84 24.59 -22.81
C ALA A 339 17.46 24.24 -24.26
N PHE A 340 17.60 22.98 -24.65
CA PHE A 340 17.24 22.51 -26.00
C PHE A 340 16.14 21.45 -25.99
N VAL A 341 15.99 20.67 -24.92
CA VAL A 341 14.91 19.68 -24.78
C VAL A 341 14.50 19.48 -23.33
N THR A 342 13.23 19.13 -23.13
CA THR A 342 12.67 18.70 -21.84
C THR A 342 11.99 17.35 -22.04
N SER A 343 12.30 16.39 -21.18
CA SER A 343 11.71 15.06 -21.18
C SER A 343 10.95 14.80 -19.88
N THR A 344 9.75 14.23 -19.97
CA THR A 344 8.88 13.91 -18.83
C THR A 344 8.71 12.41 -18.62
N VAL A 345 9.36 11.58 -19.44
CA VAL A 345 9.18 10.13 -19.44
C VAL A 345 10.52 9.44 -19.59
N ALA A 346 10.83 8.53 -18.67
CA ALA A 346 12.02 7.69 -18.75
C ALA A 346 11.92 6.64 -19.88
N PRO A 347 13.04 6.18 -20.48
CA PRO A 347 14.42 6.54 -20.14
C PRO A 347 14.82 7.93 -20.66
N TYR A 348 15.62 8.65 -19.86
CA TYR A 348 16.06 10.01 -20.14
C TYR A 348 17.29 10.02 -21.06
N ASN A 349 17.07 9.68 -22.32
CA ASN A 349 18.10 9.64 -23.35
C ASN A 349 17.73 10.60 -24.48
N GLU A 350 18.51 11.65 -24.65
CA GLU A 350 18.26 12.66 -25.68
C GLU A 350 19.46 12.79 -26.62
N ARG A 351 19.22 13.40 -27.79
CA ARG A 351 20.26 13.62 -28.79
C ARG A 351 20.37 15.09 -29.10
N TRP A 352 21.59 15.61 -29.00
CA TRP A 352 21.92 16.95 -29.45
C TRP A 352 22.59 16.87 -30.82
N GLU A 353 22.02 17.55 -31.81
CA GLU A 353 22.61 17.68 -33.14
C GLU A 353 23.82 18.62 -33.07
N ILE A 354 24.94 18.18 -33.62
CA ILE A 354 26.19 18.94 -33.55
C ILE A 354 26.10 20.12 -34.52
N GLU A 355 26.07 21.33 -33.99
CA GLU A 355 26.14 22.57 -34.75
C GLU A 355 27.36 23.38 -34.29
N MET A 356 28.29 23.66 -35.21
CA MET A 356 29.46 24.48 -34.88
C MET A 356 29.24 25.96 -35.19
N ARG A 357 29.76 26.84 -34.32
CA ARG A 357 29.62 28.31 -34.41
C ARG A 357 30.64 28.97 -35.35
N ASP A 358 31.63 28.24 -35.85
CA ASP A 358 32.60 28.66 -36.90
C ASP A 358 33.31 30.00 -36.64
N LEU A 359 33.72 30.25 -35.39
CA LEU A 359 34.32 31.53 -35.00
C LEU A 359 35.76 31.74 -35.53
N ASN A 360 36.36 30.75 -36.20
CA ASN A 360 37.65 30.75 -36.92
C ASN A 360 38.87 31.34 -36.18
N SER A 361 38.75 31.74 -34.91
CA SER A 361 39.84 32.26 -34.08
C SER A 361 39.50 32.21 -32.59
N ALA A 362 40.49 31.88 -31.77
CA ALA A 362 40.46 32.05 -30.31
C ALA A 362 41.14 33.37 -29.90
N ALA A 363 40.90 34.46 -30.65
CA ALA A 363 41.63 35.72 -30.49
C ALA A 363 41.43 36.31 -29.09
N GLY A 364 42.54 36.62 -28.41
CA GLY A 364 42.53 37.12 -27.02
C GLY A 364 42.32 36.03 -25.96
N GLY A 365 42.35 34.75 -26.35
CA GLY A 365 42.22 33.61 -25.46
C GLY A 365 43.44 33.32 -24.58
N THR A 366 43.27 32.42 -23.62
CA THR A 366 44.31 31.95 -22.70
C THR A 366 44.94 30.64 -23.18
N PRO A 367 46.13 30.25 -22.67
CA PRO A 367 46.70 28.94 -22.99
C PRO A 367 45.74 27.79 -22.68
N TRP A 368 45.54 26.90 -23.64
CA TRP A 368 44.76 25.67 -23.50
C TRP A 368 45.71 24.47 -23.43
N PRO A 369 45.70 23.67 -22.34
CA PRO A 369 46.66 22.59 -22.16
C PRO A 369 46.36 21.33 -22.99
N ALA A 370 45.21 21.28 -23.68
CA ALA A 370 44.59 20.07 -24.24
C ALA A 370 44.17 19.04 -23.18
N PHE A 371 43.58 17.93 -23.62
CA PHE A 371 43.13 16.80 -22.80
C PHE A 371 43.75 15.50 -23.31
N GLU A 372 43.64 14.43 -22.52
CA GLU A 372 44.14 13.11 -22.93
C GLU A 372 43.29 12.56 -24.07
N SER A 373 43.91 12.31 -25.22
CA SER A 373 43.24 11.81 -26.41
C SER A 373 44.20 11.02 -27.30
N ASP A 374 43.69 9.99 -27.98
CA ASP A 374 44.41 9.26 -29.03
C ASP A 374 44.45 10.04 -30.35
N ASP A 375 43.70 11.14 -30.45
CA ASP A 375 43.68 12.02 -31.61
C ASP A 375 44.91 12.93 -31.63
N PRO A 376 45.82 12.82 -32.63
CA PRO A 376 47.06 13.58 -32.66
C PRO A 376 46.86 15.09 -32.88
N GLU A 377 45.65 15.52 -33.26
CA GLU A 377 45.30 16.93 -33.43
C GLU A 377 44.93 17.60 -32.10
N VAL A 378 44.66 16.82 -31.04
CA VAL A 378 44.48 17.31 -29.68
C VAL A 378 45.84 17.69 -29.11
N GLN A 379 46.23 18.94 -29.33
CA GLN A 379 47.51 19.51 -28.89
C GLN A 379 47.27 20.80 -28.11
N PRO A 380 48.19 21.20 -27.22
CA PRO A 380 48.09 22.49 -26.53
C PRO A 380 47.87 23.63 -27.52
N GLY A 381 47.21 24.69 -27.08
CA GLY A 381 46.79 25.78 -27.96
C GLY A 381 46.32 27.01 -27.20
N THR A 382 45.33 27.70 -27.77
CA THR A 382 44.67 28.86 -27.17
C THR A 382 43.16 28.62 -27.12
N VAL A 383 42.51 29.00 -26.01
CA VAL A 383 41.07 28.91 -25.82
C VAL A 383 40.46 30.26 -25.47
N ALA A 384 39.34 30.61 -26.11
CA ALA A 384 38.48 31.71 -25.71
C ALA A 384 37.16 31.13 -25.16
N THR A 385 36.86 31.39 -23.89
CA THR A 385 35.61 30.96 -23.23
C THR A 385 34.57 32.08 -23.25
N PHE A 386 33.34 31.74 -23.58
CA PHE A 386 32.21 32.65 -23.68
C PHE A 386 31.31 32.57 -22.43
N PRO A 387 30.45 33.58 -22.15
CA PRO A 387 29.63 33.63 -20.94
C PRO A 387 28.64 32.46 -20.76
N ASP A 388 28.29 31.81 -21.86
CA ASP A 388 27.38 30.66 -21.91
C ASP A 388 28.11 29.33 -21.65
N GLY A 389 29.45 29.35 -21.52
CA GLY A 389 30.28 28.17 -21.27
C GLY A 389 30.91 27.57 -22.53
N PHE A 390 30.50 28.05 -23.71
CA PHE A 390 31.06 27.68 -24.99
C PHE A 390 32.55 28.07 -25.07
N GLN A 391 33.35 27.27 -25.76
CA GLN A 391 34.76 27.50 -25.98
C GLN A 391 35.13 27.44 -27.46
N ALA A 392 35.80 28.47 -27.96
CA ALA A 392 36.50 28.43 -29.24
C ALA A 392 37.98 28.14 -29.00
N ILE A 393 38.51 27.08 -29.60
CA ILE A 393 39.87 26.58 -29.34
C ILE A 393 40.64 26.48 -30.66
N VAL A 394 41.90 26.92 -30.66
CA VAL A 394 42.83 26.72 -31.78
C VAL A 394 44.10 26.08 -31.25
N THR A 395 44.42 24.88 -31.72
CA THR A 395 45.62 24.14 -31.30
C THR A 395 46.88 24.75 -31.91
N ASN A 396 48.05 24.45 -31.33
CA ASN A 396 49.34 24.86 -31.91
C ASN A 396 49.56 24.25 -33.31
N GLY A 397 48.90 23.14 -33.63
CA GLY A 397 48.84 22.53 -34.96
C GLY A 397 47.92 23.26 -35.95
N GLY A 398 47.19 24.28 -35.51
CA GLY A 398 46.28 25.09 -36.33
C GLY A 398 44.89 24.48 -36.52
N VAL A 399 44.51 23.49 -35.72
CA VAL A 399 43.17 22.86 -35.79
C VAL A 399 42.21 23.59 -34.87
N TYR A 400 41.00 23.85 -35.38
CA TYR A 400 39.91 24.48 -34.63
C TYR A 400 39.06 23.42 -33.93
N PHE A 401 38.75 23.68 -32.66
CA PHE A 401 37.85 22.88 -31.83
C PHE A 401 36.80 23.79 -31.19
N GLU A 402 35.63 23.24 -30.95
CA GLU A 402 34.58 23.82 -30.11
C GLU A 402 34.43 23.00 -28.84
N GLY A 403 34.42 23.66 -27.68
CA GLY A 403 34.13 23.02 -26.40
C GLY A 403 32.73 23.40 -25.95
N HIS A 404 31.85 22.40 -25.79
CA HIS A 404 30.48 22.60 -25.33
C HIS A 404 30.31 22.08 -23.90
N VAL A 405 29.48 22.77 -23.11
CA VAL A 405 29.09 22.33 -21.77
C VAL A 405 27.70 21.74 -21.80
N ILE A 406 27.60 20.48 -21.38
CA ILE A 406 26.34 19.77 -21.19
C ILE A 406 25.98 19.82 -19.71
N LYS A 407 24.74 20.22 -19.43
CA LYS A 407 24.18 20.25 -18.09
C LYS A 407 22.75 19.76 -18.12
N VAL A 408 22.34 19.04 -17.09
CA VAL A 408 20.98 18.52 -16.98
C VAL A 408 20.38 18.95 -15.64
N ILE A 409 19.13 19.37 -15.67
CA ILE A 409 18.35 19.76 -14.50
C ILE A 409 17.18 18.79 -14.36
N GLY A 410 17.06 18.13 -13.21
CA GLY A 410 15.91 17.30 -12.88
C GLY A 410 14.97 18.03 -11.95
N TYR A 411 13.68 17.83 -12.17
CA TYR A 411 12.60 18.26 -11.30
C TYR A 411 11.77 17.04 -10.91
N ASP A 412 11.45 16.91 -9.62
CA ASP A 412 10.46 15.92 -9.17
C ASP A 412 9.03 16.40 -9.46
N ALA A 413 8.04 15.59 -9.10
CA ALA A 413 6.63 15.90 -9.29
C ALA A 413 6.14 17.05 -8.39
N ALA A 414 6.82 17.31 -7.27
CA ALA A 414 6.51 18.40 -6.34
C ALA A 414 7.17 19.73 -6.73
N GLY A 415 8.11 19.70 -7.68
CA GLY A 415 8.84 20.84 -8.20
C GLY A 415 10.19 21.09 -7.53
N ASN A 416 10.68 20.21 -6.64
CA ASN A 416 12.05 20.34 -6.15
C ASN A 416 13.04 20.03 -7.28
N ARG A 417 14.24 20.57 -7.17
CA ARG A 417 15.20 20.67 -8.28
C ARG A 417 16.59 20.20 -7.88
N ALA A 418 17.23 19.47 -8.79
CA ALA A 418 18.65 19.17 -8.73
C ALA A 418 19.33 19.36 -10.09
N GLU A 419 20.63 19.67 -10.06
CA GLU A 419 21.47 19.80 -11.25
C GLU A 419 22.48 18.65 -11.29
N SER A 420 22.80 18.18 -12.49
CA SER A 420 23.97 17.33 -12.72
C SER A 420 25.26 18.14 -12.59
N ASP A 421 26.37 17.45 -12.38
CA ASP A 421 27.69 18.01 -12.71
C ASP A 421 27.73 18.39 -14.20
N GLU A 422 28.53 19.41 -14.52
CA GLU A 422 28.77 19.83 -15.91
C GLU A 422 29.70 18.85 -16.61
N VAL A 423 29.32 18.44 -17.83
CA VAL A 423 30.15 17.59 -18.69
C VAL A 423 30.62 18.42 -19.88
N ARG A 424 31.94 18.61 -20.02
CA ARG A 424 32.52 19.27 -21.18
C ARG A 424 32.86 18.25 -22.26
N VAL A 425 32.47 18.54 -23.49
CA VAL A 425 32.82 17.75 -24.69
C VAL A 425 33.47 18.66 -25.72
N TYR A 426 34.22 18.06 -26.64
CA TYR A 426 34.88 18.80 -27.72
C TYR A 426 34.43 18.29 -29.08
N VAL A 427 34.28 19.22 -30.03
CA VAL A 427 33.92 18.95 -31.41
C VAL A 427 34.98 19.55 -32.32
N ARG A 428 35.34 18.85 -33.40
CA ARG A 428 36.18 19.40 -34.48
C ARG A 428 35.69 18.94 -35.85
N HIS A 429 36.10 19.68 -36.89
CA HIS A 429 36.03 19.18 -38.26
C HIS A 429 37.07 18.10 -38.53
N LYS A 430 36.75 17.20 -39.46
CA LYS A 430 37.69 16.27 -40.09
C LYS A 430 38.73 17.05 -40.88
N LYS A 431 39.98 16.63 -40.76
CA LYS A 431 41.08 17.20 -41.54
C LYS A 431 40.83 16.91 -43.03
N LYS A 432 40.81 17.97 -43.84
CA LYS A 432 40.71 17.88 -45.30
C LYS A 432 41.93 17.22 -45.93
#